data_AF-A0A432RS54-F1
#
_entry.id   AF-A0A432RS54-F1
#
_cell.length_a   1.000
_cell.length_b   1.000
_cell.length_c   1.000
_cell.angle_alpha   90.00
_cell.angle_beta   90.00
_cell.angle_gamma   90.00
#
_symmetry.space_group_name_H-M   'P 1'
#
loop_
_entity.id
_entity.type
_entity.pdbx_description
1 polymer ?
#
loop_
_entity_poly.entity_id
_entity_poly.type
_entity_poly.pdbx_seq_one_letter_code
_entity_poly.pdbx_strand_id
1 'polypeptide(L)'
;MGVEKVTEAINSHTKWLENINKSLICDIPYDKKDVSEEPYNLCEFGKWLNGNEEELKEINVEQYFKVYALHKELHNIVKDILIFSHDKNILTKHLHRAIPLEKYEKLLKLSKELVKELRVFRAGLYGNKTL
;
A
#
# COMPACT_ATOMS: atom_id res chain seq x y z
N MET A 1 9.54 -3.15 19.23
CA MET A 1 9.87 -3.31 17.80
C MET A 1 8.64 -3.16 16.90
N GLY A 2 7.57 -3.96 17.04
CA GLY A 2 6.41 -3.89 16.11
C GLY A 2 5.65 -2.55 16.03
N VAL A 3 5.47 -1.84 17.14
CA VAL A 3 4.79 -0.52 17.17
C VAL A 3 5.49 0.53 16.29
N GLU A 4 6.82 0.57 16.34
CA GLU A 4 7.63 1.50 15.54
C GLU A 4 7.50 1.16 14.06
N LYS A 5 7.52 -0.14 13.72
CA LYS A 5 7.32 -0.61 12.33
C LYS A 5 5.99 -0.20 11.75
N VAL A 6 4.91 -0.26 12.53
CA VAL A 6 3.60 0.22 12.07
C VAL A 6 3.58 1.75 11.91
N THR A 7 4.29 2.48 12.76
CA THR A 7 4.40 3.95 12.64
C THR A 7 5.22 4.36 11.40
N GLU A 8 6.34 3.68 11.16
CA GLU A 8 7.15 3.82 9.94
C GLU A 8 6.33 3.47 8.69
N ALA A 9 5.48 2.44 8.75
CA ALA A 9 4.61 2.05 7.65
C ALA A 9 3.62 3.15 7.25
N ILE A 10 2.99 3.82 8.21
CA ILE A 10 2.05 4.92 7.94
C ILE A 10 2.78 6.08 7.23
N ASN A 11 3.96 6.46 7.73
CA ASN A 11 4.73 7.57 7.18
C ASN A 11 5.27 7.24 5.78
N SER A 12 5.84 6.05 5.60
CA SER A 12 6.39 5.61 4.31
C SER A 12 5.31 5.46 3.24
N HIS A 13 4.12 4.94 3.57
CA HIS A 13 3.02 4.83 2.60
C HIS A 13 2.44 6.19 2.24
N THR A 14 2.42 7.16 3.16
CA THR A 14 2.04 8.54 2.84
C THR A 14 3.00 9.12 1.80
N LYS A 15 4.31 8.98 2.02
CA LYS A 15 5.34 9.44 1.08
C LYS A 15 5.30 8.71 -0.26
N TRP A 16 5.07 7.41 -0.23
CA TRP A 16 4.92 6.59 -1.42
C TRP A 16 3.73 7.05 -2.27
N LEU A 17 2.55 7.28 -1.68
CA LEU A 17 1.38 7.80 -2.40
C LEU A 17 1.63 9.19 -3.02
N GLU A 18 2.38 10.07 -2.35
CA GLU A 18 2.80 11.34 -2.95
C GLU A 18 3.61 11.14 -4.23
N ASN A 19 4.52 10.15 -4.22
CA ASN A 19 5.35 9.84 -5.39
C ASN A 19 4.53 9.18 -6.52
N ILE A 20 3.57 8.32 -6.18
CA ILE A 20 2.61 7.78 -7.14
C ILE A 20 1.82 8.92 -7.81
N ASN A 21 1.29 9.85 -7.02
CA ASN A 21 0.55 10.99 -7.55
C ASN A 21 1.40 11.87 -8.46
N LYS A 22 2.68 12.12 -8.09
CA LYS A 22 3.63 12.83 -8.96
C LYS A 22 3.87 12.09 -10.27
N SER A 23 4.02 10.76 -10.23
CA SER A 23 4.19 9.96 -11.44
C SER A 23 2.97 10.06 -12.36
N LEU A 24 1.77 9.97 -11.79
CA LEU A 24 0.52 10.04 -12.55
C LEU A 24 0.23 11.43 -13.14
N ILE A 25 0.48 12.50 -12.38
CA ILE A 25 0.14 13.88 -12.77
C ILE A 25 1.24 14.50 -13.62
N CYS A 26 2.50 14.29 -13.26
CA CYS A 26 3.64 14.99 -13.85
C CYS A 26 4.40 14.16 -14.89
N ASP A 27 3.95 12.95 -15.22
CA ASP A 27 4.64 12.02 -16.13
C ASP A 27 6.10 11.75 -15.72
N ILE A 28 6.31 11.57 -14.42
CA ILE A 28 7.60 11.18 -13.87
C ILE A 28 7.64 9.64 -13.79
N PRO A 29 8.78 8.99 -14.10
CA PRO A 29 8.90 7.54 -13.94
C PRO A 29 8.54 7.06 -12.52
N TYR A 30 7.72 6.02 -12.41
CA TYR A 30 7.45 5.30 -11.17
C TYR A 30 8.56 4.27 -10.86
N ASP A 31 8.61 3.77 -9.62
CA ASP A 31 9.55 2.69 -9.26
C ASP A 31 9.07 1.37 -9.85
N LYS A 32 9.95 0.62 -10.53
CA LYS A 32 9.62 -0.69 -11.11
C LYS A 32 9.06 -1.69 -10.09
N LYS A 33 9.38 -1.52 -8.81
CA LYS A 33 8.80 -2.33 -7.72
C LYS A 33 7.29 -2.19 -7.63
N ASP A 34 6.75 -0.99 -7.92
CA ASP A 34 5.32 -0.67 -7.81
C ASP A 34 4.46 -1.44 -8.84
N VAL A 35 5.07 -1.98 -9.90
CA VAL A 35 4.39 -2.76 -10.94
C VAL A 35 4.86 -4.21 -11.04
N SER A 36 5.67 -4.66 -10.10
CA SER A 36 6.15 -6.05 -10.01
C SER A 36 5.00 -7.05 -9.83
N GLU A 37 5.27 -8.36 -9.85
CA GLU A 37 4.24 -9.39 -9.66
C GLU A 37 3.53 -9.24 -8.30
N GLU A 38 4.31 -9.07 -7.23
CA GLU A 38 3.84 -8.92 -5.84
C GLU A 38 4.38 -7.64 -5.19
N PRO A 39 3.90 -6.44 -5.59
CA PRO A 39 4.46 -5.16 -5.15
C PRO A 39 4.37 -4.97 -3.64
N TYR A 40 3.31 -5.48 -3.03
CA TYR A 40 3.10 -5.47 -1.58
C TYR A 40 4.21 -6.16 -0.79
N ASN A 41 4.92 -7.14 -1.37
CA ASN A 41 6.00 -7.84 -0.69
C ASN A 41 7.35 -7.12 -0.77
N LEU A 42 7.46 -6.06 -1.59
CA LEU A 42 8.71 -5.36 -1.84
C LEU A 42 8.93 -4.12 -0.97
N CYS A 43 7.88 -3.61 -0.31
CA CYS A 43 8.01 -2.52 0.64
C CYS A 43 8.53 -3.03 1.99
N GLU A 44 9.20 -2.16 2.77
CA GLU A 44 9.78 -2.55 4.05
C GLU A 44 8.74 -3.05 5.06
N PHE A 45 7.52 -2.49 5.01
CA PHE A 45 6.41 -2.97 5.85
C PHE A 45 5.96 -4.37 5.44
N GLY A 46 5.82 -4.66 4.14
CA GLY A 46 5.42 -5.97 3.64
C GLY A 46 6.45 -7.05 3.95
N LYS A 47 7.74 -6.74 3.78
CA LYS A 47 8.84 -7.63 4.20
C LYS A 47 8.77 -7.95 5.69
N TRP A 48 8.55 -6.93 6.52
CA TRP A 48 8.40 -7.11 7.96
C TRP A 48 7.14 -7.93 8.31
N LEU A 49 6.00 -7.63 7.69
CA LEU A 49 4.72 -8.28 7.94
C LEU A 49 4.77 -9.79 7.63
N ASN A 50 5.42 -10.17 6.53
CA ASN A 50 5.60 -11.57 6.15
C ASN A 50 6.67 -12.24 6.99
N GLY A 51 7.80 -11.57 7.26
CA GLY A 51 8.89 -12.12 8.06
C GLY A 51 8.54 -12.37 9.53
N ASN A 52 7.43 -11.82 10.02
CA ASN A 52 6.94 -11.99 11.39
C ASN A 52 5.49 -12.53 11.41
N GLU A 53 5.06 -13.21 10.35
CA GLU A 53 3.67 -13.67 10.19
C GLU A 53 3.17 -14.51 11.38
N GLU A 54 3.95 -15.47 11.85
CA GLU A 54 3.58 -16.36 12.96
C GLU A 54 3.36 -15.56 14.25
N GLU A 55 4.36 -14.77 14.68
CA GLU A 55 4.30 -13.94 15.88
C GLU A 55 3.12 -12.94 15.84
N LEU A 56 2.89 -12.30 14.70
CA LEU A 56 1.84 -11.30 14.56
C LEU A 56 0.44 -11.94 14.57
N LYS A 57 0.29 -13.16 14.06
CA LYS A 57 -0.97 -13.91 14.12
C LYS A 57 -1.27 -14.39 15.54
N GLU A 58 -0.26 -14.78 16.32
CA GLU A 58 -0.43 -15.13 17.73
C GLU A 58 -0.95 -13.94 18.55
N ILE A 59 -0.48 -12.74 18.24
CA ILE A 59 -0.93 -11.49 18.88
C ILE A 59 -2.39 -11.18 18.53
N ASN A 60 -2.72 -11.14 17.24
CA ASN A 60 -4.09 -10.88 16.79
C ASN A 60 -4.26 -11.32 15.33
N VAL A 61 -4.72 -12.56 15.15
CA VAL A 61 -4.93 -13.18 13.83
C VAL A 61 -5.91 -12.42 12.94
N GLU A 62 -7.01 -11.90 13.50
CA GLU A 62 -8.02 -11.17 12.73
C GLU A 62 -7.45 -9.86 12.19
N GLN A 63 -6.80 -9.10 13.07
CA GLN A 63 -6.21 -7.82 12.70
C GLN A 63 -5.04 -8.00 11.72
N TYR A 64 -4.24 -9.06 11.89
CA TYR A 64 -3.17 -9.42 10.94
C TYR A 64 -3.74 -9.60 9.52
N PHE A 65 -4.72 -10.48 9.35
CA PHE A 65 -5.29 -10.78 8.03
C PHE A 65 -5.97 -9.55 7.41
N LYS A 66 -6.62 -8.72 8.23
CA LYS A 66 -7.25 -7.50 7.76
C LYS A 66 -6.24 -6.48 7.24
N VAL A 67 -5.15 -6.25 7.97
CA VAL A 67 -4.05 -5.38 7.53
C VAL A 67 -3.38 -5.94 6.28
N TYR A 68 -3.11 -7.24 6.25
CA TYR A 68 -2.50 -7.92 5.11
C TYR A 68 -3.34 -7.76 3.83
N ALA A 69 -4.65 -8.03 3.91
CA ALA A 69 -5.55 -7.92 2.76
C ALA A 69 -5.63 -6.48 2.22
N LEU A 70 -5.84 -5.49 3.09
CA LEU A 70 -5.91 -4.07 2.69
C LEU A 70 -4.58 -3.59 2.10
N HIS A 71 -3.46 -3.98 2.70
CA HIS A 71 -2.13 -3.63 2.19
C HIS A 71 -1.89 -4.23 0.80
N LYS A 72 -2.20 -5.52 0.61
CA LYS A 72 -2.09 -6.19 -0.68
C LYS A 72 -2.97 -5.53 -1.75
N GLU A 73 -4.21 -5.21 -1.41
CA GLU A 73 -5.14 -4.58 -2.35
C GLU A 73 -4.70 -3.15 -2.73
N LEU A 74 -4.18 -2.38 -1.75
CA LEU A 74 -3.66 -1.03 -1.98
C LEU A 74 -2.52 -1.02 -3.01
N HIS A 75 -1.55 -1.93 -2.87
CA HIS A 75 -0.44 -2.04 -3.82
C HIS A 75 -0.89 -2.52 -5.20
N ASN A 76 -1.80 -3.49 -5.25
CA ASN A 76 -2.31 -4.01 -6.51
C ASN A 76 -3.11 -2.96 -7.30
N ILE A 77 -3.90 -2.12 -6.62
CA ILE A 77 -4.63 -1.07 -7.34
C ILE A 77 -3.69 0.02 -7.86
N VAL A 78 -2.61 0.33 -7.15
CA VAL A 78 -1.58 1.26 -7.65
C VAL A 78 -0.90 0.69 -8.88
N LYS A 79 -0.48 -0.59 -8.85
CA LYS A 79 0.06 -1.29 -10.02
C LYS A 79 -0.84 -1.16 -11.23
N ASP A 80 -2.13 -1.44 -11.04
CA ASP A 80 -3.15 -1.34 -12.09
C ASP A 80 -3.27 0.06 -12.67
N ILE A 81 -3.30 1.09 -11.81
CA ILE A 81 -3.39 2.49 -12.23
C ILE A 81 -2.14 2.91 -13.00
N LEU A 82 -0.94 2.52 -12.53
CA LEU A 82 0.33 2.85 -13.15
C LEU A 82 0.45 2.22 -14.53
N ILE A 83 0.15 0.92 -14.66
CA ILE A 83 0.18 0.19 -15.94
C ILE A 83 -0.79 0.84 -16.92
N PHE A 84 -2.03 1.09 -16.51
CA PHE A 84 -3.03 1.72 -17.38
C PHE A 84 -2.59 3.12 -17.82
N SER A 85 -2.16 3.96 -16.88
CA SER A 85 -1.81 5.35 -17.15
C SER A 85 -0.53 5.49 -17.98
N HIS A 86 0.36 4.49 -17.96
CA HIS A 86 1.64 4.53 -18.70
C HIS A 86 1.67 3.62 -19.94
N ASP A 87 0.59 2.90 -20.26
CA ASP A 87 0.51 2.11 -21.49
C ASP A 87 0.41 3.03 -22.70
N LYS A 88 1.51 3.08 -23.47
CA LYS A 88 1.63 3.91 -24.67
C LYS A 88 0.66 3.51 -25.78
N ASN A 89 0.12 2.29 -25.77
CA ASN A 89 -0.84 1.84 -26.77
C ASN A 89 -2.24 2.44 -26.55
N ILE A 90 -2.59 2.76 -25.30
CA ILE A 90 -3.85 3.45 -24.93
C ILE A 90 -3.80 4.95 -25.33
N LEU A 91 -2.60 5.52 -25.48
CA LEU A 91 -2.38 6.95 -25.76
C LEU A 91 -2.60 7.38 -27.21
N THR A 92 -3.02 6.48 -28.10
CA THR A 92 -3.25 6.80 -29.51
C THR A 92 -4.60 7.46 -29.80
N LYS A 93 -5.51 7.61 -28.83
CA LYS A 93 -6.85 8.18 -29.08
C LYS A 93 -7.20 9.51 -28.39
N HIS A 94 -6.60 9.88 -27.26
CA HIS A 94 -6.91 11.14 -26.59
C HIS A 94 -5.66 11.74 -25.92
N LEU A 95 -5.47 13.04 -26.07
CA LEU A 95 -4.23 13.81 -25.89
C LEU A 95 -3.63 13.82 -24.46
N HIS A 96 -4.17 13.11 -23.46
CA HIS A 96 -3.62 13.08 -22.10
C HIS A 96 -3.76 11.68 -21.51
N ARG A 97 -2.73 11.19 -20.80
CA ARG A 97 -2.78 9.91 -20.05
C ARG A 97 -3.99 9.94 -19.10
N ALA A 98 -4.95 9.06 -19.34
CA ALA A 98 -6.14 8.99 -18.51
C ALA A 98 -5.81 8.28 -17.20
N ILE A 99 -6.11 8.92 -16.07
CA ILE A 99 -6.13 8.25 -14.77
C ILE A 99 -7.52 7.60 -14.63
N PRO A 100 -7.63 6.28 -14.43
CA PRO A 100 -8.92 5.61 -14.29
C PRO A 100 -9.59 6.03 -12.98
N LEU A 101 -10.61 6.89 -13.08
CA LEU A 101 -11.25 7.55 -11.93
C LEU A 101 -11.72 6.56 -10.87
N GLU A 102 -12.46 5.52 -11.27
CA GLU A 102 -12.99 4.50 -10.34
C GLU A 102 -11.87 3.80 -9.55
N LYS A 103 -10.74 3.49 -10.21
CA LYS A 103 -9.59 2.88 -9.53
C LYS A 103 -8.92 3.87 -8.59
N TYR A 104 -8.82 5.14 -8.98
CA TYR A 104 -8.23 6.18 -8.15
C TYR A 104 -9.09 6.48 -6.91
N GLU A 105 -10.42 6.53 -7.03
CA GLU A 105 -11.33 6.66 -5.89
C GLU A 105 -11.19 5.48 -4.93
N LYS A 106 -11.09 4.26 -5.47
CA LYS A 106 -10.84 3.06 -4.66
C LYS A 106 -9.48 3.10 -3.97
N LEU A 107 -8.43 3.62 -4.60
CA LEU A 107 -7.13 3.88 -3.98
C LEU A 107 -7.26 4.83 -2.77
N LEU A 108 -8.01 5.92 -2.91
CA LEU A 108 -8.26 6.86 -1.81
C LEU A 108 -9.04 6.22 -0.65
N LYS A 109 -9.98 5.32 -0.95
CA LYS A 109 -10.71 4.56 0.08
C LYS A 109 -9.77 3.59 0.81
N LEU A 110 -9.03 2.77 0.07
CA LEU A 110 -8.11 1.78 0.61
C LEU A 110 -7.02 2.41 1.47
N SER A 111 -6.46 3.55 1.05
CA SER A 111 -5.43 4.25 1.83
C SER A 111 -5.96 4.71 3.20
N LYS A 112 -7.18 5.25 3.26
CA LYS A 112 -7.84 5.65 4.52
C LYS A 112 -8.14 4.45 5.41
N GLU A 113 -8.66 3.37 4.83
CA GLU A 113 -8.98 2.14 5.55
C GLU A 113 -7.71 1.48 6.12
N LEU A 114 -6.65 1.37 5.32
CA LEU A 114 -5.38 0.83 5.78
C LEU A 114 -4.81 1.64 6.96
N VAL A 115 -4.80 2.98 6.88
CA VAL A 115 -4.30 3.82 7.99
C VAL A 115 -5.13 3.61 9.26
N LYS A 116 -6.45 3.48 9.14
CA LYS A 116 -7.33 3.16 10.27
C LYS A 116 -6.95 1.82 10.90
N GLU A 117 -6.81 0.77 10.09
CA GLU A 117 -6.50 -0.57 10.58
C GLU A 117 -5.07 -0.70 11.11
N LEU A 118 -4.10 0.03 10.56
CA LEU A 118 -2.75 0.13 11.11
C LEU A 118 -2.75 0.78 12.50
N ARG A 119 -3.61 1.77 12.76
CA ARG A 119 -3.73 2.36 14.11
C ARG A 119 -4.29 1.36 15.12
N VAL A 120 -5.30 0.57 14.73
CA VAL A 120 -5.85 -0.51 15.57
C VAL A 120 -4.79 -1.58 15.82
N PHE A 121 -4.11 -2.02 14.76
CA PHE A 121 -3.04 -3.01 14.85
C PHE A 121 -1.91 -2.56 15.77
N ARG A 122 -1.46 -1.31 15.63
CA ARG A 122 -0.46 -0.70 16.52
C ARG A 122 -0.89 -0.69 17.99
N ALA A 123 -2.16 -0.40 18.27
CA ALA A 123 -2.68 -0.40 19.63
C ALA A 123 -2.65 -1.83 20.23
N GLY A 124 -3.02 -2.85 19.46
CA GLY A 124 -2.91 -4.26 19.87
C GLY A 124 -1.48 -4.68 20.19
N LEU A 125 -0.51 -4.24 19.38
CA LEU A 125 0.92 -4.47 19.63
C LEU A 125 1.44 -3.77 20.89
N TYR A 126 0.81 -2.67 21.31
CA TYR A 126 1.17 -1.95 22.53
C TYR A 126 0.68 -2.67 23.79
N GLY A 127 -0.56 -3.18 23.77
CA GLY A 127 -1.17 -3.86 24.92
C GLY A 127 -0.47 -5.16 25.33
N ASN A 128 0.12 -5.88 24.38
CA ASN A 128 0.82 -7.14 24.62
C ASN A 128 2.27 -7.00 25.13
N LYS A 129 2.80 -5.78 25.29
CA LYS A 129 4.13 -5.56 25.91
C LYS A 129 4.11 -5.51 27.44
N THR A 130 2.95 -5.69 28.07
CA THR A 130 2.74 -5.48 29.51
C THR A 130 2.61 -6.79 30.30
N LEU A 131 2.96 -7.92 29.71
CA LEU A 131 3.01 -9.24 30.35
C LEU A 131 4.42 -9.82 30.26
#